data_AF-A0A177HZV3-F1
#
_entry.id   AF-A0A177HZV3-F1
#
_cell.length_a   1.000
_cell.length_b   1.000
_cell.length_c   1.000
_cell.angle_alpha   90.00
_cell.angle_beta   90.00
_cell.angle_gamma   90.00
#
_symmetry.space_group_name_H-M   'P 1'
#
loop_
_entity.id
_entity.type
_entity.pdbx_description
1 polymer ?
#
loop_
_entity_poly.entity_id
_entity_poly.type
_entity_poly.pdbx_seq_one_letter_code
_entity_poly.pdbx_strand_id
1 'polypeptide(L)'
;MLDIPRRRVLTAASVGAAALAVPALGAVPAAASTASGGAAPRRLPIRAMDISSLPKNEDFGAVYRRADGRRDDPIRILADAGITHARLKVWVNPADGYNDKKHVLSLARRLKRAGIGIWVDFHYSDTWADPAHQTKPAAWADLDVAGLTRAVYDHTAEVLGALRRQGTPADLVQIGNELNGGMLWPTGNWEHWDNLTAFLKAGLRAARDTTPRIRTVIHLANGGDNGLYRWWFDNAVSYGVDFDIIGLSYYPFWHGSLDQAAANMADITARYGKPCVIAETAYPFTLSSEDEINDIMNSPSQLTEGYPATPEGQAAWLRAVADLSAAVPDGQGLGYCYWEGVWTYRAGSGWNPADPTSGNAWENLALFDFDDKALPGLRALGRYRS
;
A
#
# COMPACT_ATOMS: atom_id res chain seq x y z
N MET A 1 25.25 25.45 -15.72
CA MET A 1 26.31 25.40 -14.70
C MET A 1 26.10 26.58 -13.78
N LEU A 2 25.29 26.38 -12.74
CA LEU A 2 24.98 27.36 -11.71
C LEU A 2 24.97 26.58 -10.39
N ASP A 3 26.02 26.79 -9.62
CA ASP A 3 26.26 26.27 -8.27
C ASP A 3 25.26 26.88 -7.29
N ILE A 4 24.66 26.04 -6.45
CA ILE A 4 24.01 26.46 -5.20
C ILE A 4 24.60 25.60 -4.07
N PRO A 5 25.02 26.18 -2.94
CA PRO A 5 26.04 25.59 -2.07
C PRO A 5 25.48 24.67 -0.98
N ARG A 6 26.23 23.58 -0.75
CA ARG A 6 26.09 22.66 0.39
C ARG A 6 26.33 23.39 1.71
N ARG A 7 25.34 23.44 2.60
CA ARG A 7 25.52 23.81 4.01
C ARG A 7 26.04 22.60 4.80
N ARG A 8 27.25 22.71 5.35
CA ARG A 8 27.78 21.93 6.47
C ARG A 8 27.92 22.86 7.67
N VAL A 9 27.37 22.51 8.82
CA VAL A 9 27.68 23.07 10.15
C VAL A 9 27.30 21.99 11.19
N LEU A 10 28.26 21.18 11.66
CA LEU A 10 29.12 21.31 12.88
C LEU A 10 28.60 20.45 14.03
N THR A 11 29.36 19.38 14.29
CA THR A 11 29.48 18.66 15.54
C THR A 11 30.11 19.57 16.60
N ALA A 12 29.54 19.60 17.80
CA ALA A 12 30.23 20.08 19.00
C ALA A 12 29.90 19.14 20.17
N ALA A 13 30.91 18.41 20.62
CA ALA A 13 30.95 17.73 21.90
C ALA A 13 31.70 18.62 22.89
N SER A 14 31.17 18.78 24.10
CA SER A 14 31.94 19.24 25.24
C SER A 14 31.39 18.63 26.53
N VAL A 15 32.28 17.92 27.22
CA VAL A 15 32.14 17.31 28.54
C VAL A 15 32.26 18.39 29.62
N GLY A 16 31.46 18.27 30.68
CA GLY A 16 31.63 19.04 31.91
C GLY A 16 30.75 18.49 33.05
N ALA A 17 31.35 17.70 33.95
CA ALA A 17 30.83 17.36 35.28
C ALA A 17 30.93 18.59 36.21
N ALA A 18 30.26 18.77 37.36
CA ALA A 18 29.44 17.95 38.25
C ALA A 18 28.65 18.92 39.18
N ALA A 19 27.53 18.49 39.78
CA ALA A 19 27.26 18.60 41.22
C ALA A 19 25.83 18.14 41.57
N LEU A 20 25.76 17.38 42.66
CA LEU A 20 24.62 16.71 43.27
C LEU A 20 23.61 17.69 43.91
N ALA A 21 22.32 17.42 43.73
CA ALA A 21 21.29 17.70 44.74
C ALA A 21 20.10 16.74 44.53
N VAL A 22 19.89 15.85 45.51
CA VAL A 22 18.75 14.94 45.61
C VAL A 22 17.64 15.64 46.41
N PRO A 23 16.38 15.63 45.94
CA PRO A 23 15.24 15.66 46.84
C PRO A 23 14.42 14.36 46.76
N ALA A 24 14.20 13.83 47.95
CA ALA A 24 13.29 12.80 48.41
C ALA A 24 12.16 12.35 47.46
N LEU A 25 12.14 11.03 47.23
CA LEU A 25 11.03 10.23 46.72
C LEU A 25 9.80 10.34 47.64
N GLY A 26 8.75 10.99 47.16
CA GLY A 26 7.38 10.77 47.62
C GLY A 26 6.70 9.78 46.68
N ALA A 27 6.61 8.52 47.08
CA ALA A 27 5.89 7.50 46.32
C ALA A 27 4.37 7.77 46.43
N VAL A 28 3.77 8.25 45.34
CA VAL A 28 2.31 8.24 45.16
C VAL A 28 1.97 6.86 44.59
N PRO A 29 1.05 6.09 45.19
CA PRO A 29 0.68 4.79 44.64
C PRO A 29 -0.02 5.02 43.30
N ALA A 30 0.62 4.54 42.22
CA ALA A 30 -0.02 4.43 40.92
C ALA A 30 -1.20 3.46 41.06
N ALA A 31 -2.41 4.00 40.98
CA ALA A 31 -3.61 3.20 40.84
C ALA A 31 -3.51 2.46 39.50
N ALA A 32 -3.14 1.18 39.55
CA ALA A 32 -3.21 0.29 38.42
C ALA A 32 -4.68 0.16 38.00
N SER A 33 -5.08 0.84 36.92
CA SER A 33 -6.33 0.53 36.23
C SER A 33 -6.13 -0.82 35.53
N THR A 34 -6.55 -1.87 36.21
CA THR A 34 -6.73 -3.19 35.62
C THR A 34 -7.98 -3.15 34.73
N ALA A 35 -7.85 -2.56 33.54
CA ALA A 35 -8.80 -2.79 32.46
C ALA A 35 -8.58 -4.21 31.91
N SER A 36 -9.02 -5.20 32.69
CA SER A 36 -9.22 -6.57 32.23
C SER A 36 -10.51 -6.63 31.40
N GLY A 37 -10.45 -6.03 30.21
CA GLY A 37 -11.47 -6.20 29.17
C GLY A 37 -10.99 -7.27 28.21
N GLY A 38 -11.39 -8.52 28.43
CA GLY A 38 -11.24 -9.61 27.46
C GLY A 38 -12.11 -9.34 26.23
N ALA A 39 -11.72 -8.38 25.39
CA ALA A 39 -12.28 -8.25 24.06
C ALA A 39 -11.86 -9.49 23.26
N ALA A 40 -12.83 -10.19 22.67
CA ALA A 40 -12.53 -11.25 21.71
C ALA A 40 -11.50 -10.73 20.69
N PRO A 41 -10.52 -11.54 20.26
CA PRO A 41 -9.49 -11.07 19.34
C PRO A 41 -10.12 -10.41 18.13
N ARG A 42 -9.87 -9.10 17.97
CA ARG A 42 -10.47 -8.29 16.90
C ARG A 42 -10.01 -8.83 15.56
N ARG A 43 -10.95 -9.36 14.77
CA ARG A 43 -10.70 -9.76 13.38
C ARG A 43 -10.57 -8.50 12.52
N LEU A 44 -9.46 -8.36 11.79
CA LEU A 44 -9.27 -7.27 10.83
C LEU A 44 -10.08 -7.55 9.56
N PRO A 45 -10.98 -6.68 9.09
CA PRO A 45 -11.78 -6.97 7.91
C PRO A 45 -10.94 -7.06 6.62
N ILE A 46 -9.81 -6.35 6.54
CA ILE A 46 -8.96 -6.29 5.35
C ILE A 46 -7.63 -7.01 5.64
N ARG A 47 -7.46 -8.20 5.05
CA ARG A 47 -6.20 -8.95 5.01
C ARG A 47 -5.91 -9.19 3.54
N ALA A 48 -5.37 -8.18 2.90
CA ALA A 48 -5.30 -8.09 1.46
C ALA A 48 -3.91 -8.39 0.91
N MET A 49 -3.85 -8.67 -0.38
CA MET A 49 -2.62 -8.74 -1.15
C MET A 49 -2.83 -8.03 -2.49
N ASP A 50 -1.87 -7.21 -2.91
CA ASP A 50 -1.77 -6.72 -4.28
C ASP A 50 -1.22 -7.87 -5.15
N ILE A 51 -1.97 -8.20 -6.20
CA ILE A 51 -1.66 -9.30 -7.12
C ILE A 51 -1.64 -8.83 -8.57
N SER A 52 -1.38 -7.55 -8.80
CA SER A 52 -1.54 -6.94 -10.12
C SER A 52 -0.56 -7.51 -11.13
N SER A 53 0.65 -7.90 -10.71
CA SER A 53 1.63 -8.59 -11.56
C SER A 53 1.18 -9.98 -12.03
N LEU A 54 0.21 -10.62 -11.35
CA LEU A 54 -0.14 -12.03 -11.56
C LEU A 54 -0.41 -12.40 -13.03
N PRO A 55 -1.22 -11.65 -13.82
CA PRO A 55 -1.48 -12.00 -15.21
C PRO A 55 -0.22 -11.95 -16.06
N LYS A 56 0.61 -10.92 -15.87
CA LYS A 56 1.90 -10.81 -16.58
C LYS A 56 2.79 -11.98 -16.20
N ASN A 57 2.92 -12.27 -14.91
CA ASN A 57 3.75 -13.37 -14.45
C ASN A 57 3.31 -14.73 -15.02
N GLU A 58 2.01 -15.03 -15.01
CA GLU A 58 1.46 -16.26 -15.58
C GLU A 58 1.71 -16.35 -17.10
N ASP A 59 1.53 -15.26 -17.85
CA ASP A 59 1.83 -15.20 -19.29
C ASP A 59 3.32 -15.42 -19.60
N PHE A 60 4.21 -15.06 -18.67
CA PHE A 60 5.65 -15.33 -18.71
C PHE A 60 6.06 -16.63 -18.00
N GLY A 61 5.10 -17.53 -17.74
CA GLY A 61 5.38 -18.90 -17.28
C GLY A 61 5.46 -19.09 -15.77
N ALA A 62 4.97 -18.14 -14.97
CA ALA A 62 4.84 -18.32 -13.54
C ALA A 62 3.98 -19.54 -13.19
N VAL A 63 4.50 -20.34 -12.27
CA VAL A 63 3.74 -21.38 -11.59
C VAL A 63 3.72 -21.05 -10.11
N TYR A 64 2.71 -21.54 -9.41
CA TYR A 64 2.58 -21.34 -7.97
C TYR A 64 2.27 -22.68 -7.32
N ARG A 65 2.89 -22.91 -6.16
CA ARG A 65 2.79 -24.15 -5.40
C ARG A 65 2.35 -23.85 -3.98
N ARG A 66 1.61 -24.79 -3.43
CA ARG A 66 1.33 -24.85 -2.00
C ARG A 66 2.63 -25.15 -1.26
N ALA A 67 2.61 -24.98 0.06
CA ALA A 67 3.78 -25.25 0.91
C ALA A 67 4.28 -26.71 0.83
N ASP A 68 3.42 -27.66 0.43
CA ASP A 68 3.78 -29.07 0.20
C ASP A 68 4.39 -29.33 -1.19
N GLY A 69 4.59 -28.29 -2.00
CA GLY A 69 5.14 -28.37 -3.36
C GLY A 69 4.11 -28.67 -4.47
N ARG A 70 2.85 -28.94 -4.12
CA ARG A 70 1.79 -29.20 -5.09
C ARG A 70 1.42 -27.91 -5.84
N ARG A 71 1.50 -27.95 -7.17
CA ARG A 71 1.03 -26.87 -8.04
C ARG A 71 -0.48 -26.66 -7.88
N ASP A 72 -0.92 -25.41 -7.80
CA ASP A 72 -2.34 -25.04 -7.78
C ASP A 72 -2.56 -23.66 -8.43
N ASP A 73 -3.82 -23.25 -8.57
CA ASP A 73 -4.19 -21.89 -8.95
C ASP A 73 -3.81 -20.93 -7.82
N PRO A 74 -2.95 -19.91 -8.05
CA PRO A 74 -2.52 -18.97 -7.01
C PRO A 74 -3.71 -18.34 -6.28
N ILE A 75 -4.81 -18.01 -6.96
CA ILE A 75 -5.98 -17.41 -6.32
C ILE A 75 -6.65 -18.37 -5.32
N ARG A 76 -6.63 -19.68 -5.57
CA ARG A 76 -7.10 -20.68 -4.59
C ARG A 76 -6.15 -20.78 -3.40
N ILE A 77 -4.84 -20.73 -3.64
CA ILE A 77 -3.83 -20.72 -2.57
C ILE A 77 -4.06 -19.52 -1.64
N LEU A 78 -4.31 -18.33 -2.21
CA LEU A 78 -4.62 -17.11 -1.45
C LEU A 78 -5.93 -17.25 -0.66
N ALA A 79 -6.99 -17.79 -1.28
CA ALA A 79 -8.27 -18.00 -0.60
C ALA A 79 -8.13 -18.97 0.59
N ASP A 80 -7.44 -20.10 0.41
CA ASP A 80 -7.18 -21.08 1.46
C ASP A 80 -6.30 -20.53 2.59
N ALA A 81 -5.45 -19.56 2.27
CA ALA A 81 -4.65 -18.83 3.24
C ALA A 81 -5.46 -17.82 4.06
N GLY A 82 -6.68 -17.47 3.63
CA GLY A 82 -7.57 -16.53 4.34
C GLY A 82 -7.46 -15.08 3.88
N ILE A 83 -6.90 -14.83 2.70
CA ILE A 83 -6.86 -13.50 2.08
C ILE A 83 -8.29 -13.04 1.81
N THR A 84 -8.64 -11.84 2.27
CA THR A 84 -10.01 -11.33 2.16
C THR A 84 -10.23 -10.46 0.95
N HIS A 85 -9.21 -9.73 0.49
CA HIS A 85 -9.30 -8.85 -0.67
C HIS A 85 -8.03 -8.96 -1.52
N ALA A 86 -8.17 -8.75 -2.82
CA ALA A 86 -7.05 -8.52 -3.72
C ALA A 86 -7.06 -7.05 -4.16
N ARG A 87 -5.93 -6.37 -4.01
CA ARG A 87 -5.71 -5.03 -4.55
C ARG A 87 -5.20 -5.14 -5.98
N LEU A 88 -5.80 -4.37 -6.89
CA LEU A 88 -5.54 -4.41 -8.32
C LEU A 88 -5.29 -3.00 -8.81
N LYS A 89 -4.04 -2.69 -9.18
CA LYS A 89 -3.72 -1.43 -9.82
C LYS A 89 -4.28 -1.38 -11.23
N VAL A 90 -4.70 -0.19 -11.66
CA VAL A 90 -5.15 0.08 -13.01
C VAL A 90 -4.47 1.33 -13.57
N TRP A 91 -3.82 1.14 -14.70
CA TRP A 91 -3.19 2.17 -15.52
C TRP A 91 -4.08 2.48 -16.71
N VAL A 92 -3.85 3.63 -17.33
CA VAL A 92 -4.68 4.10 -18.45
C VAL A 92 -4.29 3.41 -19.75
N ASN A 93 -3.06 3.60 -20.22
CA ASN A 93 -2.50 2.94 -21.42
C ASN A 93 -1.05 2.45 -21.20
N PRO A 94 -0.85 1.34 -20.46
CA PRO A 94 0.45 0.69 -20.32
C PRO A 94 1.11 0.36 -21.64
N ALA A 95 2.43 0.56 -21.74
CA ALA A 95 3.19 0.20 -22.95
C ALA A 95 3.22 -1.32 -23.23
N ASP A 96 3.20 -2.15 -22.18
CA ASP A 96 3.16 -3.62 -22.28
C ASP A 96 1.74 -4.21 -22.27
N GLY A 97 0.71 -3.37 -22.10
CA GLY A 97 -0.69 -3.78 -22.06
C GLY A 97 -1.17 -4.47 -20.78
N TYR A 98 -0.36 -4.53 -19.71
CA TYR A 98 -0.75 -5.12 -18.41
C TYR A 98 -1.22 -4.08 -17.40
N ASN A 99 -1.91 -4.50 -16.34
CA ASN A 99 -2.54 -3.58 -15.37
C ASN A 99 -3.57 -2.63 -16.00
N ASP A 100 -4.20 -3.04 -17.11
CA ASP A 100 -5.29 -2.29 -17.72
C ASP A 100 -6.67 -2.80 -17.25
N LYS A 101 -7.73 -2.14 -17.71
CA LYS A 101 -9.12 -2.56 -17.45
C LYS A 101 -9.37 -4.03 -17.81
N LYS A 102 -8.80 -4.55 -18.90
CA LYS A 102 -9.01 -5.93 -19.35
C LYS A 102 -8.46 -6.92 -18.32
N HIS A 103 -7.26 -6.69 -17.81
CA HIS A 103 -6.63 -7.54 -16.80
C HIS A 103 -7.35 -7.47 -15.45
N VAL A 104 -7.75 -6.27 -15.02
CA VAL A 104 -8.58 -6.09 -13.81
C VAL A 104 -9.88 -6.91 -13.92
N LEU A 105 -10.59 -6.83 -15.05
CA LEU A 105 -11.80 -7.60 -15.30
C LEU A 105 -11.56 -9.11 -15.40
N SER A 106 -10.37 -9.55 -15.81
CA SER A 106 -10.03 -10.97 -15.86
C SER A 106 -9.81 -11.53 -14.44
N LEU A 107 -8.98 -10.85 -13.65
CA LEU A 107 -8.70 -11.21 -12.26
C LEU A 107 -9.96 -11.15 -11.40
N ALA A 108 -10.78 -10.11 -11.55
CA ALA A 108 -12.03 -9.94 -10.80
C ALA A 108 -12.95 -11.17 -10.89
N ARG A 109 -13.07 -11.81 -12.07
CA ARG A 109 -13.84 -13.05 -12.22
C ARG A 109 -13.26 -14.21 -11.41
N ARG A 110 -11.93 -14.36 -11.39
CA ARG A 110 -11.25 -15.41 -10.62
C ARG A 110 -11.42 -15.17 -9.12
N LEU A 111 -11.21 -13.94 -8.67
CA LEU A 111 -11.37 -13.52 -7.28
C LEU A 111 -12.79 -13.74 -6.77
N LYS A 112 -13.81 -13.33 -7.54
CA LYS A 112 -15.21 -13.51 -7.16
C LYS A 112 -15.58 -15.00 -6.96
N ARG A 113 -15.07 -15.89 -7.82
CA ARG A 113 -15.28 -17.34 -7.68
C ARG A 113 -14.60 -17.93 -6.44
N ALA A 114 -13.48 -17.33 -6.01
CA ALA A 114 -12.74 -17.74 -4.83
C ALA A 114 -13.24 -17.07 -3.53
N GLY A 115 -14.23 -16.18 -3.62
CA GLY A 115 -14.75 -15.45 -2.46
C GLY A 115 -13.82 -14.35 -1.95
N ILE A 116 -12.85 -13.90 -2.77
CA ILE A 116 -11.95 -12.80 -2.43
C ILE A 116 -12.57 -11.49 -2.94
N GLY A 117 -12.63 -10.48 -2.07
CA GLY A 117 -13.10 -9.13 -2.40
C GLY A 117 -12.13 -8.38 -3.32
N ILE A 118 -12.62 -7.33 -3.95
CA ILE A 118 -11.88 -6.57 -4.96
C ILE A 118 -11.62 -5.14 -4.45
N TRP A 119 -10.35 -4.74 -4.45
CA TRP A 119 -9.91 -3.37 -4.20
C TRP A 119 -9.25 -2.85 -5.47
N VAL A 120 -9.87 -1.89 -6.17
CA VAL A 120 -9.27 -1.26 -7.36
C VAL A 120 -8.44 -0.04 -6.96
N ASP A 121 -7.23 0.07 -7.50
CA ASP A 121 -6.33 1.19 -7.28
C ASP A 121 -6.03 1.92 -8.60
N PHE A 122 -6.56 3.13 -8.74
CA PHE A 122 -6.32 3.95 -9.93
C PHE A 122 -5.05 4.77 -9.78
N HIS A 123 -4.06 4.50 -10.63
CA HIS A 123 -2.84 5.32 -10.69
C HIS A 123 -3.06 6.63 -11.46
N TYR A 124 -4.03 6.67 -12.37
CA TYR A 124 -4.23 7.79 -13.31
C TYR A 124 -2.97 8.19 -14.07
N SER A 125 -2.19 7.18 -14.47
CA SER A 125 -0.95 7.25 -15.24
C SER A 125 -0.93 6.06 -16.20
N ASP A 126 -0.07 6.11 -17.22
CA ASP A 126 0.21 4.98 -18.11
C ASP A 126 1.19 3.98 -17.49
N THR A 127 1.82 4.33 -16.36
CA THR A 127 2.82 3.53 -15.65
C THR A 127 2.71 3.80 -14.14
N TRP A 128 3.72 3.40 -13.38
CA TRP A 128 3.84 3.68 -11.95
C TRP A 128 3.51 5.14 -11.60
N ALA A 129 2.77 5.28 -10.50
CA ALA A 129 2.48 6.54 -9.86
C ALA A 129 2.90 6.40 -8.39
N ASP A 130 3.78 7.27 -7.94
CA ASP A 130 4.48 7.22 -6.64
C ASP A 130 4.81 8.66 -6.18
N PRO A 131 5.44 8.89 -5.02
CA PRO A 131 5.74 10.24 -4.53
C PRO A 131 6.66 11.06 -5.44
N ALA A 132 7.41 10.43 -6.34
CA ALA A 132 8.33 11.06 -7.28
C ALA A 132 7.78 11.10 -8.72
N HIS A 133 6.74 10.32 -9.05
CA HIS A 133 6.16 10.23 -10.38
C HIS A 133 4.63 10.26 -10.33
N GLN A 134 4.02 11.26 -10.95
CA GLN A 134 2.55 11.36 -11.10
C GLN A 134 2.20 11.81 -12.53
N THR A 135 2.91 11.27 -13.51
CA THR A 135 2.86 11.68 -14.91
C THR A 135 1.47 11.47 -15.50
N LYS A 136 0.96 12.47 -16.23
CA LYS A 136 -0.29 12.30 -16.98
C LYS A 136 -0.16 11.17 -18.01
N PRO A 137 -1.24 10.39 -18.23
CA PRO A 137 -1.35 9.53 -19.40
C PRO A 137 -1.11 10.32 -20.69
N ALA A 138 -0.46 9.71 -21.68
CA ALA A 138 -0.18 10.35 -22.96
C ALA A 138 -1.46 10.84 -23.65
N ALA A 139 -2.55 10.08 -23.55
CA ALA A 139 -3.86 10.45 -24.08
C ALA A 139 -4.47 11.71 -23.43
N TRP A 140 -3.96 12.12 -22.26
CA TRP A 140 -4.45 13.26 -21.47
C TRP A 140 -3.47 14.43 -21.43
N ALA A 141 -2.33 14.33 -22.13
CA ALA A 141 -1.22 15.29 -22.03
C ALA A 141 -1.66 16.75 -22.29
N ASP A 142 -2.49 16.93 -23.33
CA ASP A 142 -2.96 18.25 -23.80
C ASP A 142 -4.31 18.68 -23.19
N LEU A 143 -4.88 17.90 -22.27
CA LEU A 143 -6.14 18.26 -21.62
C LEU A 143 -5.92 19.38 -20.60
N ASP A 144 -6.82 20.36 -20.63
CA ASP A 144 -6.94 21.39 -19.60
C ASP A 144 -7.56 20.83 -18.31
N VAL A 145 -7.73 21.66 -17.28
CA VAL A 145 -8.29 21.23 -15.99
C VAL A 145 -9.68 20.61 -16.14
N ALA A 146 -10.55 21.17 -17.00
CA ALA A 146 -11.88 20.63 -17.22
C ALA A 146 -11.84 19.27 -17.93
N GLY A 147 -10.98 19.15 -18.95
CA GLY A 147 -10.71 17.91 -19.68
C GLY A 147 -10.15 16.81 -18.77
N LEU A 148 -9.17 17.12 -17.93
CA LEU A 148 -8.59 16.18 -16.97
C LEU A 148 -9.62 15.74 -15.91
N THR A 149 -10.40 16.68 -15.39
CA THR A 149 -11.49 16.38 -14.44
C THR A 149 -12.49 15.40 -15.04
N ARG A 150 -12.86 15.62 -16.31
CA ARG A 150 -13.74 14.70 -17.05
C ARG A 150 -13.07 13.35 -17.30
N ALA A 151 -11.80 13.33 -17.71
CA ALA A 151 -11.07 12.11 -17.99
C ALA A 151 -10.92 11.21 -16.75
N VAL A 152 -10.66 11.80 -15.58
CA VAL A 152 -10.63 11.08 -14.29
C VAL A 152 -11.99 10.47 -13.98
N TYR A 153 -13.08 11.24 -14.13
CA TYR A 153 -14.44 10.72 -13.92
C TYR A 153 -14.74 9.55 -14.88
N ASP A 154 -14.54 9.78 -16.18
CA ASP A 154 -14.90 8.84 -17.24
C ASP A 154 -14.12 7.52 -17.10
N HIS A 155 -12.80 7.58 -16.87
CA HIS A 155 -11.96 6.39 -16.67
C HIS A 155 -12.38 5.59 -15.43
N THR A 156 -12.63 6.28 -14.31
CA THR A 156 -13.08 5.63 -13.07
C THR A 156 -14.44 4.96 -13.26
N ALA A 157 -15.39 5.68 -13.86
CA ALA A 157 -16.74 5.19 -14.11
C ALA A 157 -16.75 4.01 -15.10
N GLU A 158 -15.87 4.03 -16.10
CA GLU A 158 -15.75 2.98 -17.09
C GLU A 158 -15.30 1.66 -16.44
N VAL A 159 -14.20 1.68 -15.67
CA VAL A 159 -13.62 0.49 -15.04
C VAL A 159 -14.58 -0.08 -13.98
N LEU A 160 -15.06 0.76 -13.04
CA LEU A 160 -15.98 0.31 -11.99
C LEU A 160 -17.33 -0.12 -12.55
N GLY A 161 -17.84 0.60 -13.54
CA GLY A 161 -19.06 0.24 -14.24
C GLY A 161 -18.93 -1.09 -14.99
N ALA A 162 -17.78 -1.39 -15.58
CA ALA A 162 -17.52 -2.67 -16.22
C ALA A 162 -17.48 -3.83 -15.21
N LEU A 163 -16.83 -3.64 -14.06
CA LEU A 163 -16.83 -4.60 -12.95
C LEU A 163 -18.25 -4.88 -12.44
N ARG A 164 -19.05 -3.83 -12.24
CA ARG A 164 -20.45 -3.96 -11.82
C ARG A 164 -21.29 -4.72 -12.85
N ARG A 165 -21.18 -4.37 -14.14
CA ARG A 165 -21.91 -5.07 -15.23
C ARG A 165 -21.48 -6.54 -15.36
N GLN A 166 -20.23 -6.85 -15.04
CA GLN A 166 -19.71 -8.22 -15.04
C GLN A 166 -20.22 -9.06 -13.85
N GLY A 167 -20.84 -8.45 -12.84
CA GLY A 167 -21.25 -9.14 -11.61
C GLY A 167 -20.11 -9.31 -10.59
N THR A 168 -19.03 -8.54 -10.74
CA THR A 168 -17.85 -8.53 -9.87
C THR A 168 -17.58 -7.10 -9.36
N PRO A 169 -18.56 -6.42 -8.73
CA PRO A 169 -18.36 -5.06 -8.26
C PRO A 169 -17.20 -5.00 -7.26
N ALA A 170 -16.44 -3.90 -7.28
CA ALA A 170 -15.38 -3.65 -6.31
C ALA A 170 -15.95 -3.32 -4.92
N ASP A 171 -15.27 -3.79 -3.88
CA ASP A 171 -15.58 -3.52 -2.47
C ASP A 171 -14.90 -2.23 -2.00
N LEU A 172 -13.69 -1.97 -2.50
CA LEU A 172 -12.92 -0.75 -2.26
C LEU A 172 -12.44 -0.15 -3.58
N VAL A 173 -12.35 1.18 -3.61
CA VAL A 173 -11.67 1.92 -4.66
C VAL A 173 -10.72 2.95 -4.06
N GLN A 174 -9.51 2.98 -4.58
CA GLN A 174 -8.50 3.98 -4.27
C GLN A 174 -8.40 4.96 -5.43
N ILE A 175 -8.57 6.24 -5.13
CA ILE A 175 -8.55 7.34 -6.11
C ILE A 175 -7.16 7.98 -6.04
N GLY A 176 -6.24 7.50 -6.88
CA GLY A 176 -4.84 7.92 -6.91
C GLY A 176 -3.95 7.04 -6.05
N ASN A 177 -2.69 6.86 -6.44
CA ASN A 177 -1.69 6.12 -5.67
C ASN A 177 -0.62 7.06 -5.12
N GLU A 178 -0.33 6.94 -3.82
CA GLU A 178 0.72 7.69 -3.11
C GLU A 178 0.76 9.19 -3.46
N LEU A 179 -0.37 9.86 -3.20
CA LEU A 179 -0.67 11.23 -3.61
C LEU A 179 0.14 12.32 -2.89
N ASN A 180 1.29 12.00 -2.31
CA ASN A 180 2.12 12.88 -1.48
C ASN A 180 2.31 14.26 -2.13
N GLY A 181 2.61 14.28 -3.42
CA GLY A 181 2.78 15.49 -4.21
C GLY A 181 1.61 15.81 -5.15
N GLY A 182 0.46 15.15 -5.02
CA GLY A 182 -0.72 15.30 -5.89
C GLY A 182 -0.84 14.22 -6.98
N MET A 183 -1.50 14.53 -8.10
CA MET A 183 -1.68 13.64 -9.25
C MET A 183 -1.67 14.43 -10.57
N LEU A 184 -1.48 13.75 -11.71
CA LEU A 184 -1.57 14.36 -13.05
C LEU A 184 -0.66 15.59 -13.22
N TRP A 185 0.61 15.43 -12.86
CA TRP A 185 1.58 16.53 -12.84
C TRP A 185 1.83 17.14 -14.22
N PRO A 186 2.15 18.45 -14.26
CA PRO A 186 2.21 19.36 -13.11
C PRO A 186 0.84 19.88 -12.66
N THR A 187 -0.22 19.69 -13.45
CA THR A 187 -1.51 20.37 -13.29
C THR A 187 -2.21 20.13 -11.96
N GLY A 188 -2.11 18.93 -11.40
CA GLY A 188 -2.68 18.57 -10.09
C GLY A 188 -1.65 18.30 -9.01
N ASN A 189 -0.48 18.95 -9.06
CA ASN A 189 0.52 18.82 -8.00
C ASN A 189 0.06 19.54 -6.70
N TRP A 190 0.86 19.40 -5.64
CA TRP A 190 0.63 19.98 -4.32
C TRP A 190 0.63 21.53 -4.25
N GLU A 191 1.05 22.22 -5.31
CA GLU A 191 0.95 23.68 -5.42
C GLU A 191 -0.41 24.12 -6.01
N HIS A 192 -1.21 23.19 -6.52
CA HIS A 192 -2.46 23.45 -7.25
C HIS A 192 -3.67 22.71 -6.63
N TRP A 193 -3.95 22.99 -5.35
CA TRP A 193 -5.02 22.31 -4.60
C TRP A 193 -6.42 22.42 -5.21
N ASP A 194 -6.78 23.54 -5.85
CA ASP A 194 -8.05 23.64 -6.59
C ASP A 194 -8.17 22.55 -7.68
N ASN A 195 -7.11 22.38 -8.47
CA ASN A 195 -7.08 21.38 -9.55
C ASN A 195 -7.03 19.96 -8.98
N LEU A 196 -6.11 19.70 -8.04
CA LEU A 196 -5.96 18.40 -7.40
C LEU A 196 -7.30 17.94 -6.81
N THR A 197 -7.97 18.80 -6.05
CA THR A 197 -9.23 18.43 -5.40
C THR A 197 -10.38 18.31 -6.38
N ALA A 198 -10.38 19.03 -7.50
CA ALA A 198 -11.33 18.82 -8.60
C ALA A 198 -11.18 17.41 -9.19
N PHE A 199 -9.94 16.93 -9.40
CA PHE A 199 -9.66 15.58 -9.90
C PHE A 199 -10.07 14.51 -8.89
N LEU A 200 -9.69 14.67 -7.62
CA LEU A 200 -10.07 13.73 -6.56
C LEU A 200 -11.60 13.62 -6.43
N LYS A 201 -12.31 14.76 -6.38
CA LYS A 201 -13.78 14.78 -6.32
C LYS A 201 -14.42 14.14 -7.55
N ALA A 202 -13.82 14.27 -8.74
CA ALA A 202 -14.31 13.61 -9.94
C ALA A 202 -14.20 12.08 -9.84
N GLY A 203 -13.07 11.55 -9.39
CA GLY A 203 -12.90 10.10 -9.18
C GLY A 203 -13.84 9.56 -8.08
N LEU A 204 -13.93 10.26 -6.95
CA LEU A 204 -14.84 9.91 -5.85
C LEU A 204 -16.31 9.93 -6.27
N ARG A 205 -16.72 10.93 -7.07
CA ARG A 205 -18.07 11.00 -7.64
C ARG A 205 -18.33 9.83 -8.58
N ALA A 206 -17.43 9.55 -9.51
CA ALA A 206 -17.55 8.42 -10.44
C ALA A 206 -17.70 7.07 -9.70
N ALA A 207 -16.94 6.87 -8.62
CA ALA A 207 -17.05 5.70 -7.77
C ALA A 207 -18.45 5.53 -7.19
N ARG A 208 -19.01 6.61 -6.60
CA ARG A 208 -20.33 6.60 -5.97
C ARG A 208 -21.48 6.47 -6.98
N ASP A 209 -21.37 7.14 -8.12
CA ASP A 209 -22.37 7.09 -9.19
C ASP A 209 -22.48 5.69 -9.81
N THR A 210 -21.35 4.98 -9.94
CA THR A 210 -21.32 3.66 -10.57
C THR A 210 -21.53 2.52 -9.60
N THR A 211 -21.04 2.64 -8.36
CA THR A 211 -21.08 1.59 -7.34
C THR A 211 -21.50 2.19 -5.99
N PRO A 212 -22.82 2.38 -5.73
CA PRO A 212 -23.35 3.18 -4.61
C PRO A 212 -23.02 2.73 -3.16
N ARG A 213 -22.21 1.68 -2.98
CA ARG A 213 -21.77 1.16 -1.68
C ARG A 213 -20.26 0.91 -1.61
N ILE A 214 -19.52 1.31 -2.63
CA ILE A 214 -18.07 1.15 -2.65
C ILE A 214 -17.46 2.04 -1.57
N ARG A 215 -16.46 1.54 -0.86
CA ARG A 215 -15.69 2.36 0.08
C ARG A 215 -14.53 3.01 -0.64
N THR A 216 -14.42 4.31 -0.49
CA THR A 216 -13.41 5.14 -1.15
C THR A 216 -12.18 5.32 -0.26
N VAL A 217 -11.00 5.15 -0.84
CA VAL A 217 -9.69 5.26 -0.19
C VAL A 217 -8.91 6.40 -0.83
N ILE A 218 -8.28 7.22 0.00
CA ILE A 218 -7.25 8.18 -0.41
C ILE A 218 -5.93 7.75 0.21
N HIS A 219 -4.89 7.60 -0.61
CA HIS A 219 -3.67 6.91 -0.26
C HIS A 219 -2.43 7.82 -0.34
N LEU A 220 -1.62 7.85 0.72
CA LEU A 220 -0.30 8.48 0.77
C LEU A 220 0.78 7.45 1.10
N ALA A 221 2.03 7.73 0.72
CA ALA A 221 3.20 6.99 1.17
C ALA A 221 3.62 7.39 2.60
N ASN A 222 4.81 6.97 3.04
CA ASN A 222 5.47 7.46 4.27
C ASN A 222 4.61 7.37 5.55
N GLY A 223 4.01 6.22 5.83
CA GLY A 223 3.04 6.03 6.93
C GLY A 223 3.50 6.40 8.35
N GLY A 224 4.79 6.59 8.61
CA GLY A 224 5.30 7.13 9.90
C GLY A 224 5.47 8.66 9.95
N ASP A 225 5.28 9.38 8.84
CA ASP A 225 5.40 10.83 8.78
C ASP A 225 4.07 11.52 9.11
N ASN A 226 3.81 11.78 10.39
CA ASN A 226 2.58 12.45 10.81
C ASN A 226 2.44 13.89 10.27
N GLY A 227 3.57 14.60 10.07
CA GLY A 227 3.54 15.97 9.55
C GLY A 227 2.99 16.02 8.13
N LEU A 228 3.46 15.11 7.28
CA LEU A 228 2.95 14.92 5.92
C LEU A 228 1.44 14.65 5.91
N TYR A 229 0.98 13.68 6.69
CA TYR A 229 -0.43 13.26 6.69
C TYR A 229 -1.32 14.41 7.15
N ARG A 230 -0.93 15.11 8.22
CA ARG A 230 -1.68 16.26 8.71
C ARG A 230 -1.77 17.35 7.65
N TRP A 231 -0.64 17.76 7.08
CA TRP A 231 -0.64 18.79 6.05
C TRP A 231 -1.52 18.41 4.85
N TRP A 232 -1.40 17.19 4.33
CA TRP A 232 -2.13 16.78 3.14
C TRP A 232 -3.63 16.67 3.40
N PHE A 233 -4.03 15.97 4.47
CA PHE A 233 -5.45 15.75 4.77
C PHE A 233 -6.15 16.99 5.33
N ASP A 234 -5.46 17.87 6.06
CA ASP A 234 -6.02 19.17 6.46
C ASP A 234 -6.40 20.00 5.22
N ASN A 235 -5.52 20.02 4.20
CA ASN A 235 -5.83 20.66 2.92
C ASN A 235 -6.99 19.96 2.21
N ALA A 236 -6.90 18.65 1.96
CA ALA A 236 -7.96 17.92 1.25
C ALA A 236 -9.36 18.09 1.89
N VAL A 237 -9.45 18.01 3.21
CA VAL A 237 -10.71 18.19 3.96
C VAL A 237 -11.20 19.63 3.90
N SER A 238 -10.31 20.64 3.98
CA SER A 238 -10.72 22.06 3.87
C SER A 238 -11.29 22.40 2.49
N TYR A 239 -10.88 21.69 1.44
CA TYR A 239 -11.47 21.77 0.11
C TYR A 239 -12.73 20.90 -0.04
N GLY A 240 -13.15 20.15 0.98
CA GLY A 240 -14.33 19.29 0.93
C GLY A 240 -14.16 18.04 0.08
N VAL A 241 -12.95 17.45 0.05
CA VAL A 241 -12.75 16.10 -0.50
C VAL A 241 -13.38 15.08 0.46
N ASP A 242 -14.41 14.39 0.00
CA ASP A 242 -15.20 13.47 0.81
C ASP A 242 -14.91 12.01 0.43
N PHE A 243 -14.21 11.30 1.32
CA PHE A 243 -13.74 9.93 1.17
C PHE A 243 -13.95 9.11 2.45
N ASP A 244 -13.89 7.77 2.38
CA ASP A 244 -14.27 6.92 3.52
C ASP A 244 -13.09 6.45 4.38
N ILE A 245 -11.93 6.17 3.75
CA ILE A 245 -10.80 5.50 4.39
C ILE A 245 -9.48 6.23 4.07
N ILE A 246 -8.63 6.42 5.08
CA ILE A 246 -7.24 6.86 4.89
C ILE A 246 -6.34 5.65 4.60
N GLY A 247 -5.72 5.62 3.43
CA GLY A 247 -4.71 4.64 3.05
C GLY A 247 -3.30 5.15 3.35
N LEU A 248 -2.43 4.25 3.81
CA LEU A 248 -1.01 4.53 4.02
C LEU A 248 -0.11 3.41 3.51
N SER A 249 0.98 3.74 2.80
CA SER A 249 2.08 2.77 2.60
C SER A 249 3.02 2.77 3.80
N TYR A 250 3.39 1.57 4.25
CA TYR A 250 4.29 1.39 5.37
C TYR A 250 5.31 0.29 5.10
N TYR A 251 6.49 0.72 4.64
CA TYR A 251 7.68 -0.09 4.48
C TYR A 251 8.69 0.33 5.57
N PRO A 252 9.04 -0.55 6.53
CA PRO A 252 9.78 -0.15 7.73
C PRO A 252 11.20 0.34 7.43
N PHE A 253 11.74 -0.07 6.28
CA PHE A 253 13.06 0.33 5.81
C PHE A 253 13.12 1.76 5.24
N TRP A 254 11.97 2.42 5.04
CA TRP A 254 11.89 3.82 4.57
C TRP A 254 10.95 4.72 5.38
N HIS A 255 9.87 4.18 5.93
CA HIS A 255 8.71 4.95 6.40
C HIS A 255 8.67 5.17 7.91
N GLY A 256 9.82 5.09 8.59
CA GLY A 256 9.93 5.29 10.03
C GLY A 256 9.61 4.05 10.87
N SER A 257 9.76 4.18 12.19
CA SER A 257 9.56 3.08 13.14
C SER A 257 8.09 2.68 13.29
N LEU A 258 7.85 1.50 13.87
CA LEU A 258 6.50 1.03 14.20
C LEU A 258 5.77 1.99 15.13
N ASP A 259 6.49 2.60 16.08
CA ASP A 259 5.92 3.59 17.00
C ASP A 259 5.49 4.86 16.29
N GLN A 260 6.27 5.33 15.32
CA GLN A 260 5.91 6.49 14.49
C GLN A 260 4.67 6.20 13.65
N ALA A 261 4.60 5.01 13.04
CA ALA A 261 3.42 4.58 12.29
C ALA A 261 2.18 4.45 13.20
N ALA A 262 2.33 3.86 14.40
CA ALA A 262 1.24 3.72 15.37
C ALA A 262 0.71 5.09 15.82
N ALA A 263 1.61 6.02 16.14
CA ALA A 263 1.25 7.38 16.52
C ALA A 263 0.54 8.11 15.37
N ASN A 264 1.02 7.97 14.13
CA ASN A 264 0.39 8.57 12.97
C ASN A 264 -1.02 8.00 12.74
N MET A 265 -1.17 6.67 12.72
CA MET A 265 -2.47 6.02 12.52
C MET A 265 -3.48 6.41 13.61
N ALA A 266 -3.04 6.59 14.86
CA ALA A 266 -3.90 7.06 15.95
C ALA A 266 -4.33 8.53 15.77
N ASP A 267 -3.41 9.44 15.40
CA ASP A 267 -3.74 10.85 15.19
C ASP A 267 -4.67 11.04 13.99
N ILE A 268 -4.37 10.46 12.83
CA ILE A 268 -5.16 10.69 11.61
C ILE A 268 -6.59 10.14 11.73
N THR A 269 -6.76 9.00 12.41
CA THR A 269 -8.10 8.42 12.61
C THR A 269 -8.94 9.27 13.57
N ALA A 270 -8.36 9.70 14.69
CA ALA A 270 -9.03 10.59 15.64
C ALA A 270 -9.32 11.98 15.05
N ARG A 271 -8.36 12.56 14.31
CA ARG A 271 -8.43 13.91 13.75
C ARG A 271 -9.49 14.05 12.66
N TYR A 272 -9.52 13.10 11.73
CA TYR A 272 -10.41 13.18 10.56
C TYR A 272 -11.70 12.39 10.73
N GLY A 273 -11.83 11.60 11.80
CA GLY A 273 -12.99 10.76 12.06
C GLY A 273 -13.19 9.69 10.99
N LYS A 274 -12.09 9.22 10.39
CA LYS A 274 -12.07 8.25 9.30
C LYS A 274 -11.19 7.06 9.66
N PRO A 275 -11.63 5.82 9.42
CA PRO A 275 -10.79 4.66 9.61
C PRO A 275 -9.59 4.66 8.65
N CYS A 276 -8.55 3.89 8.98
CA CYS A 276 -7.36 3.75 8.15
C CYS A 276 -7.08 2.29 7.75
N VAL A 277 -6.30 2.13 6.68
CA VAL A 277 -5.79 0.84 6.19
C VAL A 277 -4.35 1.00 5.72
N ILE A 278 -3.50 0.02 6.02
CA ILE A 278 -2.16 -0.03 5.42
C ILE A 278 -2.33 -0.54 3.99
N ALA A 279 -2.22 0.34 3.00
CA ALA A 279 -2.47 0.04 1.60
C ALA A 279 -1.32 -0.71 0.94
N GLU A 280 -0.09 -0.50 1.42
CA GLU A 280 1.07 -1.25 0.95
C GLU A 280 2.05 -1.52 2.10
N THR A 281 2.58 -2.74 2.13
CA THR A 281 3.72 -3.14 2.95
C THR A 281 4.35 -4.38 2.30
N ALA A 282 5.63 -4.60 2.54
CA ALA A 282 6.31 -5.83 2.16
C ALA A 282 7.55 -6.04 3.03
N TYR A 283 8.12 -7.25 2.99
CA TYR A 283 9.31 -7.59 3.77
C TYR A 283 10.07 -8.76 3.15
N PRO A 284 11.41 -8.75 3.15
CA PRO A 284 12.18 -9.80 2.51
C PRO A 284 12.04 -11.13 3.25
N PHE A 285 11.89 -12.23 2.51
CA PHE A 285 12.09 -13.59 3.05
C PHE A 285 13.54 -14.07 2.88
N THR A 286 14.34 -13.35 2.09
CA THR A 286 15.77 -13.57 1.88
C THR A 286 16.42 -12.27 1.41
N LEU A 287 17.75 -12.16 1.50
CA LEU A 287 18.53 -11.08 0.85
C LEU A 287 19.19 -11.53 -0.45
N SER A 288 19.00 -12.80 -0.83
CA SER A 288 19.42 -13.32 -2.14
C SER A 288 18.45 -12.86 -3.23
N SER A 289 18.92 -12.95 -4.47
CA SER A 289 18.13 -12.77 -5.70
C SER A 289 18.17 -14.08 -6.51
N GLU A 290 17.11 -14.36 -7.26
CA GLU A 290 16.98 -15.48 -8.20
C GLU A 290 17.63 -15.14 -9.56
N ASP A 291 17.80 -13.86 -9.87
CA ASP A 291 18.39 -13.36 -11.11
C ASP A 291 19.63 -12.47 -10.88
N GLU A 292 20.06 -11.76 -11.93
CA GLU A 292 21.21 -10.83 -11.85
C GLU A 292 20.80 -9.41 -11.44
N ILE A 293 19.49 -9.17 -11.25
CA ILE A 293 18.95 -7.86 -10.93
C ILE A 293 19.04 -7.66 -9.42
N ASN A 294 19.56 -6.50 -9.04
CA ASN A 294 19.73 -6.22 -7.63
C ASN A 294 18.39 -5.92 -6.96
N ASP A 295 18.00 -6.77 -6.02
CA ASP A 295 16.79 -6.59 -5.22
C ASP A 295 16.82 -5.34 -4.34
N ILE A 296 15.63 -4.82 -4.06
CA ILE A 296 15.42 -3.62 -3.26
C ILE A 296 15.85 -3.80 -1.80
N MET A 297 15.81 -5.04 -1.31
CA MET A 297 16.33 -5.45 0.00
C MET A 297 17.41 -6.51 -0.20
N ASN A 298 18.68 -6.13 -0.11
CA ASN A 298 19.82 -6.99 -0.39
C ASN A 298 20.92 -6.95 0.70
N SER A 299 20.73 -6.13 1.73
CA SER A 299 21.70 -5.91 2.80
C SER A 299 21.07 -6.05 4.19
N PRO A 300 21.77 -6.68 5.16
CA PRO A 300 21.33 -6.71 6.55
C PRO A 300 21.11 -5.33 7.17
N SER A 301 21.80 -4.29 6.69
CA SER A 301 21.65 -2.92 7.19
C SER A 301 20.29 -2.29 6.86
N GLN A 302 19.53 -2.86 5.92
CA GLN A 302 18.18 -2.42 5.58
C GLN A 302 17.12 -3.09 6.46
N LEU A 303 17.48 -4.16 7.18
CA LEU A 303 16.53 -4.92 7.98
C LEU A 303 16.12 -4.16 9.23
N THR A 304 14.88 -4.44 9.62
CA THR A 304 14.29 -3.96 10.86
C THR A 304 14.73 -4.87 11.99
N GLU A 305 15.20 -4.29 13.09
CA GLU A 305 15.64 -5.06 14.25
C GLU A 305 14.53 -6.03 14.72
N GLY A 306 14.91 -7.28 14.97
CA GLY A 306 13.99 -8.36 15.36
C GLY A 306 13.30 -9.09 14.19
N TYR A 307 13.48 -8.65 12.95
CA TYR A 307 12.88 -9.26 11.76
C TYR A 307 13.97 -9.62 10.74
N PRO A 308 14.60 -10.81 10.86
CA PRO A 308 15.61 -11.22 9.88
C PRO A 308 14.97 -11.49 8.50
N ALA A 309 15.74 -11.40 7.43
CA ALA A 309 15.33 -11.82 6.09
C ALA A 309 15.30 -13.34 5.98
N THR A 310 14.28 -13.94 6.58
CA THR A 310 13.95 -15.37 6.50
C THR A 310 12.43 -15.53 6.29
N PRO A 311 11.95 -16.69 5.81
CA PRO A 311 10.51 -16.99 5.75
C PRO A 311 9.77 -16.72 7.08
N GLU A 312 10.37 -17.07 8.21
CA GLU A 312 9.81 -16.84 9.54
C GLU A 312 9.86 -15.37 9.96
N GLY A 313 10.92 -14.65 9.61
CA GLY A 313 11.08 -13.22 9.87
C GLY A 313 10.09 -12.37 9.06
N GLN A 314 9.89 -12.69 7.78
CA GLN A 314 8.83 -12.12 6.94
C GLN A 314 7.44 -12.37 7.56
N ALA A 315 7.19 -13.59 8.03
CA ALA A 315 5.93 -13.92 8.70
C ALA A 315 5.77 -13.17 10.05
N ALA A 316 6.86 -12.94 10.79
CA ALA A 316 6.86 -12.16 12.02
C ALA A 316 6.55 -10.68 11.74
N TRP A 317 7.14 -10.11 10.69
CA TRP A 317 6.84 -8.75 10.25
C TRP A 317 5.37 -8.57 9.93
N LEU A 318 4.79 -9.51 9.18
CA LEU A 318 3.36 -9.48 8.85
C LEU A 318 2.45 -9.51 10.07
N ARG A 319 2.83 -10.24 11.12
CA ARG A 319 2.12 -10.20 12.40
C ARG A 319 2.25 -8.84 13.08
N ALA A 320 3.41 -8.20 13.03
CA ALA A 320 3.61 -6.87 13.59
C ALA A 320 2.79 -5.80 12.87
N VAL A 321 2.71 -5.85 11.53
CA VAL A 321 1.80 -4.98 10.75
C VAL A 321 0.33 -5.22 11.14
N ALA A 322 -0.04 -6.48 11.36
CA ALA A 322 -1.38 -6.82 11.80
C ALA A 322 -1.68 -6.30 13.21
N ASP A 323 -0.73 -6.43 14.14
CA ASP A 323 -0.84 -5.87 15.49
C ASP A 323 -0.92 -4.33 15.46
N LEU A 324 -0.12 -3.67 14.63
CA LEU A 324 -0.17 -2.22 14.40
C LEU A 324 -1.56 -1.76 13.96
N SER A 325 -2.13 -2.41 12.94
CA SER A 325 -3.49 -2.11 12.48
C SER A 325 -4.54 -2.47 13.53
N ALA A 326 -4.35 -3.57 14.27
CA ALA A 326 -5.24 -4.01 15.32
C ALA A 326 -5.32 -3.02 16.49
N ALA A 327 -4.21 -2.36 16.82
CA ALA A 327 -4.02 -1.46 17.95
C ALA A 327 -4.57 -0.05 17.75
N VAL A 328 -4.97 0.33 16.53
CA VAL A 328 -5.60 1.63 16.29
C VAL A 328 -6.87 1.77 17.16
N PRO A 329 -7.03 2.90 17.89
CA PRO A 329 -8.16 3.13 18.78
C PRO A 329 -9.52 2.93 18.12
N ASP A 330 -10.51 2.54 18.93
CA ASP A 330 -11.92 2.32 18.53
C ASP A 330 -12.12 1.36 17.36
N GLY A 331 -11.12 0.51 17.06
CA GLY A 331 -11.14 -0.43 15.95
C GLY A 331 -11.04 0.24 14.58
N GLN A 332 -10.56 1.49 14.50
CA GLN A 332 -10.48 2.26 13.27
C GLN A 332 -9.39 1.78 12.29
N GLY A 333 -8.47 0.91 12.72
CA GLY A 333 -7.55 0.21 11.83
C GLY A 333 -8.23 -0.98 11.16
N LEU A 334 -8.49 -0.89 9.86
CA LEU A 334 -9.27 -1.88 9.10
C LEU A 334 -8.44 -3.08 8.65
N GLY A 335 -7.13 -2.96 8.65
CA GLY A 335 -6.21 -4.01 8.27
C GLY A 335 -5.08 -3.51 7.39
N TYR A 336 -4.67 -4.35 6.44
CA TYR A 336 -3.45 -4.18 5.65
C TYR A 336 -3.54 -4.88 4.29
N CYS A 337 -2.68 -4.47 3.37
CA CYS A 337 -2.48 -5.10 2.07
C CYS A 337 -0.99 -5.32 1.82
N TYR A 338 -0.59 -6.58 1.57
CA TYR A 338 0.77 -6.93 1.20
C TYR A 338 1.00 -6.63 -0.28
N TRP A 339 2.03 -5.89 -0.60
CA TRP A 339 2.27 -5.44 -1.96
C TRP A 339 2.98 -6.52 -2.79
N GLU A 340 2.44 -6.83 -3.96
CA GLU A 340 2.97 -7.77 -4.98
C GLU A 340 3.46 -9.11 -4.42
N GLY A 341 2.70 -9.71 -3.50
CA GLY A 341 3.08 -10.96 -2.85
C GLY A 341 3.15 -12.19 -3.75
N VAL A 342 2.79 -12.06 -5.03
CA VAL A 342 2.84 -13.11 -6.06
C VAL A 342 3.87 -12.82 -7.17
N TRP A 343 4.62 -11.73 -7.09
CA TRP A 343 5.57 -11.33 -8.12
C TRP A 343 6.91 -12.05 -7.96
N THR A 344 6.92 -13.35 -8.30
CA THR A 344 8.16 -14.14 -8.42
C THR A 344 8.89 -13.76 -9.72
N TYR A 345 10.20 -13.97 -9.78
CA TYR A 345 10.96 -13.65 -11.00
C TYR A 345 10.52 -14.47 -12.20
N ARG A 346 10.28 -13.81 -13.32
CA ARG A 346 10.18 -14.42 -14.65
C ARG A 346 10.80 -13.47 -15.67
N ALA A 347 11.66 -14.00 -16.54
CA ALA A 347 12.27 -13.21 -17.61
C ALA A 347 11.17 -12.56 -18.48
N GLY A 348 11.21 -11.22 -18.62
CA GLY A 348 10.19 -10.44 -19.33
C GLY A 348 9.03 -9.92 -18.46
N SER A 349 8.85 -10.45 -17.24
CA SER A 349 7.84 -10.02 -16.27
C SER A 349 8.39 -8.94 -15.32
N GLY A 350 9.00 -7.90 -15.89
CA GLY A 350 9.70 -6.86 -15.14
C GLY A 350 8.89 -5.63 -14.78
N TRP A 351 9.52 -4.76 -13.99
CA TRP A 351 9.02 -3.49 -13.45
C TRP A 351 8.60 -2.47 -14.50
N ASN A 352 9.44 -2.23 -15.52
CA ASN A 352 9.20 -1.16 -16.48
C ASN A 352 8.34 -1.68 -17.63
N PRO A 353 7.11 -1.16 -17.84
CA PRO A 353 6.27 -1.60 -18.94
C PRO A 353 6.85 -1.26 -20.32
N ALA A 354 7.79 -0.31 -20.42
CA ALA A 354 8.46 0.03 -21.66
C ALA A 354 9.78 -0.74 -21.88
N ASP A 355 10.22 -1.54 -20.91
CA ASP A 355 11.48 -2.30 -20.98
C ASP A 355 11.31 -3.70 -20.35
N PRO A 356 11.14 -4.74 -21.18
CA PRO A 356 10.97 -6.11 -20.68
C PRO A 356 12.24 -6.67 -20.00
N THR A 357 13.39 -6.00 -20.15
CA THR A 357 14.66 -6.41 -19.52
C THR A 357 14.89 -5.78 -18.15
N SER A 358 13.98 -4.92 -17.68
CA SER A 358 14.15 -4.23 -16.39
C SER A 358 14.20 -5.16 -15.18
N GLY A 359 13.74 -6.40 -15.34
CA GLY A 359 13.60 -7.39 -14.27
C GLY A 359 12.67 -6.96 -13.13
N ASN A 360 12.71 -7.72 -12.04
CA ASN A 360 11.86 -7.53 -10.87
C ASN A 360 12.73 -7.48 -9.61
N ALA A 361 12.98 -6.27 -9.09
CA ALA A 361 13.77 -6.06 -7.87
C ALA A 361 12.99 -6.31 -6.55
N TRP A 362 11.84 -6.96 -6.63
CA TRP A 362 10.94 -7.24 -5.48
C TRP A 362 10.68 -8.73 -5.28
N GLU A 363 11.33 -9.60 -6.06
CA GLU A 363 11.10 -11.04 -6.00
C GLU A 363 11.38 -11.63 -4.62
N ASN A 364 12.41 -11.14 -3.92
CA ASN A 364 12.77 -11.62 -2.60
C ASN A 364 11.86 -11.08 -1.47
N LEU A 365 10.88 -10.26 -1.83
CA LEU A 365 9.76 -9.84 -0.99
C LEU A 365 8.46 -10.60 -1.32
N ALA A 366 8.43 -11.50 -2.31
CA ALA A 366 7.24 -12.29 -2.58
C ALA A 366 6.83 -13.18 -1.38
N LEU A 367 5.59 -13.67 -1.37
CA LEU A 367 5.13 -14.69 -0.41
C LEU A 367 5.21 -16.11 -1.00
N PHE A 368 6.01 -16.26 -2.05
CA PHE A 368 6.43 -17.51 -2.66
C PHE A 368 7.95 -17.49 -2.79
N ASP A 369 8.61 -18.59 -2.47
CA ASP A 369 10.07 -18.70 -2.62
C ASP A 369 10.49 -18.89 -4.09
N PHE A 370 11.80 -18.98 -4.33
CA PHE A 370 12.39 -19.23 -5.65
C PHE A 370 12.07 -20.63 -6.22
N ASP A 371 11.49 -21.54 -5.42
CA ASP A 371 10.93 -22.81 -5.90
C ASP A 371 9.41 -22.69 -6.21
N ASP A 372 8.88 -21.47 -6.20
CA ASP A 372 7.47 -21.12 -6.36
C ASP A 372 6.55 -21.65 -5.24
N LYS A 373 7.08 -21.98 -4.06
CA LYS A 373 6.30 -22.53 -2.93
C LYS A 373 5.84 -21.41 -2.00
N ALA A 374 4.56 -21.46 -1.63
CA ALA A 374 3.98 -20.53 -0.68
C ALA A 374 4.73 -20.54 0.66
N LEU A 375 5.17 -19.35 1.09
CA LEU A 375 5.91 -19.13 2.33
C LEU A 375 4.97 -19.02 3.56
N PRO A 376 5.49 -19.20 4.79
CA PRO A 376 4.73 -19.02 6.03
C PRO A 376 4.09 -17.63 6.15
N GLY A 377 4.70 -16.61 5.53
CA GLY A 377 4.17 -15.25 5.46
C GLY A 377 2.75 -15.19 4.90
N LEU A 378 2.41 -16.01 3.89
CA LEU A 378 1.08 -16.02 3.31
C LEU A 378 -0.01 -16.41 4.32
N ARG A 379 0.26 -17.42 5.16
CA ARG A 379 -0.67 -17.80 6.24
C ARG A 379 -0.72 -16.73 7.34
N ALA A 380 0.41 -16.13 7.69
CA ALA A 380 0.44 -15.04 8.66
C ALA A 380 -0.40 -13.83 8.20
N LEU A 381 -0.35 -13.51 6.90
CA LEU A 381 -1.14 -12.46 6.28
C LEU A 381 -2.64 -12.73 6.40
N GLY A 382 -3.10 -13.94 6.02
CA GLY A 382 -4.53 -14.26 5.93
C GLY A 382 -5.19 -14.76 7.23
N ARG A 383 -4.42 -15.24 8.22
CA ARG A 383 -4.93 -15.89 9.44
C ARG A 383 -4.60 -15.19 10.75
N TYR A 384 -4.58 -13.86 10.73
CA TYR A 384 -4.31 -13.09 11.94
C TYR A 384 -5.36 -13.38 13.04
N ARG A 385 -4.86 -13.91 14.18
CA ARG A 385 -5.62 -14.28 15.38
C ARG A 385 -6.86 -15.15 15.08
N SER A 386 -6.78 -16.03 14.08
CA SER A 386 -7.90 -16.85 13.60
C SER A 386 -7.72 -18.35 13.75
#